data_AF-A0A9E3PHW0-F1
#
_entry.id   AF-A0A9E3PHW0-F1
#
_cell.length_a   1.000
_cell.length_b   1.000
_cell.length_c   1.000
_cell.angle_alpha   90.00
_cell.angle_beta   90.00
_cell.angle_gamma   90.00
#
_symmetry.space_group_name_H-M   'P 1'
#
loop_
_entity.id
_entity.type
_entity.pdbx_description
1 polymer ?
#
loop_
_entity_poly.entity_id
_entity_poly.type
_entity_poly.pdbx_seq_one_letter_code
_entity_poly.pdbx_strand_id
1 'polypeptide(L)'
;MSRLCRAPGCSSQTTSRYSPYCTTHRARLRRHGAVDQEAVTKAQLAPYLRQVVRRVEKNKSSPLWAQLEERWEALQSHARGVLAAYQRGQPMVRYERIAAHAIVTLGEPLEPREVIHTVLAMFMMQQDQPHRFPSDAGFRMQLVRRVRGLAEVNAGEWYDHKTGKTKRVYKDLAPKAAVIIGQWLAEAFGGAGIHLAKLEERDRQKQQDEVNALHEALKGLE
;
A
#
# COMPACT_ATOMS: atom_id res chain seq x y z
N MET A 1 13.28 -12.50 33.47
CA MET A 1 11.90 -12.98 33.25
C MET A 1 11.41 -12.52 31.90
N SER A 2 10.97 -13.45 31.04
CA SER A 2 10.24 -13.12 29.80
C SER A 2 8.84 -12.63 30.18
N ARG A 3 8.39 -11.54 29.55
CA ARG A 3 7.04 -11.00 29.77
C ARG A 3 6.05 -11.72 28.85
N LEU A 4 4.76 -11.56 29.11
CA LEU A 4 3.74 -12.00 28.15
C LEU A 4 3.64 -11.00 26.99
N CYS A 5 3.30 -11.51 25.81
CA CYS A 5 3.08 -10.73 24.62
C CYS A 5 1.94 -9.72 24.84
N ARG A 6 2.13 -8.46 24.47
CA ARG A 6 1.11 -7.41 24.58
C ARG A 6 0.05 -7.42 23.47
N ALA A 7 0.09 -8.40 22.57
CA ALA A 7 -0.92 -8.50 21.51
C ALA A 7 -2.24 -9.01 22.10
N PRO A 8 -3.39 -8.42 21.75
CA PRO A 8 -4.69 -8.85 22.27
C PRO A 8 -4.91 -10.36 22.07
N GLY A 9 -5.31 -11.06 23.14
CA GLY A 9 -5.57 -12.50 23.11
C GLY A 9 -4.34 -13.40 23.02
N CYS A 10 -3.10 -12.87 23.11
CA CYS A 10 -1.89 -13.68 23.02
C CYS A 10 -1.30 -14.01 24.40
N SER A 11 -1.14 -15.30 24.70
CA SER A 11 -0.52 -15.79 25.94
C SER A 11 0.95 -16.22 25.78
N SER A 12 1.53 -16.05 24.59
CA SER A 12 2.93 -16.43 24.32
C SER A 12 3.93 -15.50 25.01
N GLN A 13 5.12 -16.03 25.30
CA GLN A 13 6.22 -15.23 25.85
C GLN A 13 6.80 -14.25 24.82
N THR A 14 7.30 -13.11 25.28
CA THR A 14 8.01 -12.14 24.45
C THR A 14 9.32 -12.71 23.92
N THR A 15 9.76 -12.26 22.73
CA THR A 15 11.02 -12.73 22.13
C THR A 15 12.24 -12.41 22.99
N SER A 16 12.18 -11.35 23.81
CA SER A 16 13.21 -11.00 24.79
C SER A 16 12.63 -10.12 25.89
N ARG A 17 13.41 -9.85 26.94
CA ARG A 17 13.03 -8.93 28.04
C ARG A 17 12.72 -7.50 27.58
N TYR A 18 13.24 -7.10 26.42
CA TYR A 18 13.07 -5.76 25.84
C TYR A 18 11.98 -5.70 24.77
N SER A 19 11.47 -6.84 24.33
CA SER A 19 10.44 -6.87 23.30
C SER A 19 9.05 -6.83 23.94
N PRO A 20 8.13 -6.00 23.42
CA PRO A 20 6.73 -6.03 23.86
C PRO A 20 5.93 -7.20 23.27
N TYR A 21 6.48 -7.92 22.29
CA TYR A 21 5.75 -8.93 21.51
C TYR A 21 6.50 -10.26 21.42
N CYS A 22 5.75 -11.34 21.18
CA CYS A 22 6.31 -12.63 20.78
C CYS A 22 6.87 -12.55 19.35
N THR A 23 7.60 -13.59 18.92
CA THR A 23 8.27 -13.61 17.61
C THR A 23 7.29 -13.43 16.45
N THR A 24 6.11 -14.05 16.54
CA THR A 24 5.04 -13.96 15.53
C THR A 24 4.47 -12.54 15.44
N HIS A 25 4.06 -11.94 16.55
CA HIS A 25 3.48 -10.59 16.54
C HIS A 25 4.52 -9.52 16.20
N ARG A 26 5.78 -9.71 16.59
CA ARG A 26 6.89 -8.85 16.15
C ARG A 26 7.10 -8.93 14.64
N ALA A 27 7.01 -10.12 14.06
CA ALA A 27 7.10 -10.31 12.60
C ALA A 27 5.90 -9.68 11.87
N ARG A 28 4.67 -9.82 12.42
CA ARG A 28 3.47 -9.16 11.87
C ARG A 28 3.61 -7.64 11.90
N LEU A 29 3.97 -7.07 13.05
CA LEU A 29 4.22 -5.63 13.19
C LEU A 29 5.25 -5.15 12.16
N ARG A 30 6.33 -5.91 11.96
CA ARG A 30 7.37 -5.60 10.97
C ARG A 30 6.86 -5.58 9.53
N ARG A 31 5.97 -6.52 9.17
CA ARG A 31 5.50 -6.73 7.79
C ARG A 31 4.25 -5.94 7.43
N HIS A 32 3.40 -5.70 8.43
CA HIS A 32 2.06 -5.14 8.25
C HIS A 32 1.89 -3.81 8.97
N GLY A 33 2.83 -3.35 9.80
CA GLY A 33 2.71 -2.08 10.52
C GLY A 33 1.85 -2.12 11.78
N ALA A 34 1.10 -3.19 12.02
CA ALA A 34 0.39 -3.47 13.26
C ALA A 34 0.37 -4.99 13.53
N VAL A 35 0.07 -5.39 14.77
CA VAL A 35 0.15 -6.80 15.22
C VAL A 35 -1.07 -7.62 14.80
N ASP A 36 -2.20 -6.95 14.65
CA ASP A 36 -3.54 -7.44 14.33
C ASP A 36 -3.96 -7.13 12.89
N GLN A 37 -3.24 -6.23 12.21
CA GLN A 37 -3.56 -5.88 10.82
C GLN A 37 -3.27 -7.02 9.84
N GLU A 38 -4.28 -7.34 9.03
CA GLU A 38 -4.17 -8.31 7.95
C GLU A 38 -3.51 -7.73 6.70
N ALA A 39 -3.00 -8.61 5.85
CA ALA A 39 -2.42 -8.21 4.57
C ALA A 39 -3.50 -7.86 3.55
N VAL A 40 -3.35 -6.75 2.83
CA VAL A 40 -4.22 -6.46 1.68
C VAL A 40 -3.86 -7.40 0.52
N THR A 41 -4.82 -8.21 0.11
CA THR A 41 -4.64 -9.17 -1.00
C THR A 41 -4.94 -8.53 -2.36
N LYS A 42 -4.48 -9.17 -3.45
CA LYS A 42 -4.82 -8.74 -4.82
C LYS A 42 -6.33 -8.74 -5.04
N ALA A 43 -7.01 -9.79 -4.55
CA ALA A 43 -8.46 -9.95 -4.68
C ALA A 43 -9.23 -8.83 -3.95
N GLN A 44 -8.82 -8.47 -2.74
CA GLN A 44 -9.44 -7.37 -1.98
C GLN A 44 -9.25 -6.01 -2.67
N LEU A 45 -8.10 -5.78 -3.33
CA LEU A 45 -7.81 -4.51 -3.99
C LEU A 45 -8.44 -4.40 -5.40
N ALA A 46 -8.77 -5.52 -6.03
CA ALA A 46 -9.27 -5.58 -7.40
C ALA A 46 -10.53 -4.71 -7.67
N PRO A 47 -11.54 -4.64 -6.78
CA PRO A 47 -12.68 -3.75 -6.97
C PRO A 47 -12.29 -2.27 -7.09
N TYR A 48 -11.38 -1.81 -6.23
CA TYR A 48 -10.91 -0.42 -6.24
C TYR A 48 -10.04 -0.13 -7.46
N LEU A 49 -9.21 -1.07 -7.90
CA LEU A 49 -8.47 -0.95 -9.16
C LEU A 49 -9.40 -0.77 -10.36
N ARG A 50 -10.50 -1.54 -10.42
CA ARG A 50 -11.51 -1.38 -11.48
C ARG A 50 -12.20 -0.01 -11.42
N GLN A 51 -12.46 0.52 -10.23
CA GLN A 51 -13.02 1.86 -10.08
C GLN A 51 -12.04 2.94 -10.57
N VAL A 52 -10.75 2.85 -10.21
CA VAL A 52 -9.72 3.76 -10.73
C VAL A 52 -9.67 3.72 -12.26
N VAL A 53 -9.56 2.53 -12.86
CA VAL A 53 -9.53 2.37 -14.32
C VAL A 53 -10.79 2.96 -14.95
N ARG A 54 -11.97 2.67 -14.40
CA ARG A 54 -13.23 3.25 -14.90
C ARG A 54 -13.22 4.78 -14.84
N ARG A 55 -12.67 5.38 -13.78
CA ARG A 55 -12.59 6.84 -13.67
C ARG A 55 -11.62 7.42 -14.69
N VAL A 56 -10.46 6.80 -14.90
CA VAL A 56 -9.50 7.20 -15.93
C VAL A 56 -10.18 7.16 -17.30
N GLU A 57 -10.89 6.07 -17.61
CA GLU A 57 -11.61 5.91 -18.88
C GLU A 57 -12.75 6.93 -19.05
N LYS A 58 -13.48 7.27 -17.97
CA LYS A 58 -14.52 8.30 -17.97
C LYS A 58 -13.93 9.71 -18.18
N ASN A 59 -12.68 9.94 -17.79
CA ASN A 59 -12.05 11.27 -17.77
C ASN A 59 -10.69 11.26 -18.49
N LYS A 60 -10.60 10.61 -19.65
CA LYS A 60 -9.33 10.40 -20.37
C LYS A 60 -8.56 11.69 -20.66
N SER A 61 -9.29 12.77 -20.93
CA SER A 61 -8.72 14.09 -21.25
C SER A 61 -8.32 14.90 -20.01
N SER A 62 -8.51 14.38 -18.80
CA SER A 62 -8.13 15.10 -17.59
C SER A 62 -6.62 15.27 -17.50
N PRO A 63 -6.10 16.50 -17.29
CA PRO A 63 -4.67 16.74 -17.14
C PRO A 63 -4.09 16.10 -15.87
N LEU A 64 -4.95 15.68 -14.93
CA LEU A 64 -4.54 15.01 -13.71
C LEU A 64 -3.68 13.77 -13.99
N TRP A 65 -4.00 12.98 -15.02
CA TRP A 65 -3.28 11.73 -15.27
C TRP A 65 -1.82 11.98 -15.67
N ALA A 66 -1.58 12.96 -16.55
CA ALA A 66 -0.23 13.40 -16.90
C ALA A 66 0.52 13.95 -15.67
N GLN A 67 -0.14 14.76 -14.83
CA GLN A 67 0.48 15.28 -13.61
C GLN A 67 0.84 14.18 -12.59
N LEU A 68 0.07 13.08 -12.53
CA LEU A 68 0.41 11.94 -11.68
C LEU A 68 1.59 11.13 -12.25
N GLU A 69 1.67 11.00 -13.57
CA GLU A 69 2.84 10.41 -14.25
C GLU A 69 4.10 11.25 -14.01
N GLU A 70 4.04 12.58 -14.17
CA GLU A 70 5.13 13.51 -13.86
C GLU A 70 5.56 13.43 -12.38
N ARG A 71 4.60 13.30 -11.46
CA ARG A 71 4.90 13.10 -10.02
C ARG A 71 5.61 11.77 -9.76
N TRP A 72 5.26 10.71 -10.49
CA TRP A 72 5.99 9.44 -10.41
C TRP A 72 7.42 9.57 -10.94
N GLU A 73 7.60 10.25 -12.07
CA GLU A 73 8.92 10.51 -12.64
C GLU A 73 9.79 11.36 -11.72
N ALA A 74 9.22 12.40 -11.10
CA ALA A 74 9.92 13.22 -10.11
C ALA A 74 10.36 12.38 -8.90
N LEU A 75 9.51 11.46 -8.43
CA LEU A 75 9.87 10.53 -7.35
C LEU A 75 11.00 9.58 -7.75
N GLN A 76 10.96 9.03 -8.97
CA GLN A 76 12.06 8.22 -9.49
C GLN A 76 13.36 9.02 -9.64
N SER A 77 13.28 10.24 -10.14
CA SER A 77 14.42 11.16 -10.28
C SER A 77 15.05 11.47 -8.92
N HIS A 78 14.23 11.79 -7.92
CA HIS A 78 14.68 11.97 -6.54
C HIS A 78 15.41 10.73 -6.02
N ALA A 79 14.82 9.54 -6.17
CA ALA A 79 15.44 8.29 -5.74
C ALA A 79 16.78 8.02 -6.44
N ARG A 80 16.90 8.26 -7.74
CA ARG A 80 18.17 8.17 -8.47
C ARG A 80 19.19 9.18 -7.95
N GLY A 81 18.76 10.41 -7.63
CA GLY A 81 19.60 11.45 -7.03
C GLY A 81 20.20 11.01 -5.69
N VAL A 82 19.38 10.41 -4.82
CA VAL A 82 19.82 9.83 -3.54
C VAL A 82 20.89 8.75 -3.76
N LEU A 83 20.69 7.83 -4.72
CA LEU A 83 21.68 6.80 -5.02
C LEU A 83 22.97 7.35 -5.64
N ALA A 84 22.88 8.36 -6.50
CA ALA A 84 24.04 9.00 -7.11
C ALA A 84 24.87 9.76 -6.06
N ALA A 85 24.23 10.44 -5.10
CA ALA A 85 24.90 11.06 -3.96
C ALA A 85 25.69 10.06 -3.13
N TYR A 86 25.09 8.88 -2.86
CA TYR A 86 25.76 7.79 -2.17
C TYR A 86 27.00 7.29 -2.93
N GLN A 87 26.88 7.08 -4.24
CA GLN A 87 27.98 6.63 -5.09
C GLN A 87 29.16 7.60 -5.11
N ARG A 88 28.89 8.90 -4.96
CA ARG A 88 29.91 9.95 -4.79
C ARG A 88 30.50 10.04 -3.37
N GLY A 89 30.13 9.14 -2.47
CA GLY A 89 30.67 9.08 -1.10
C GLY A 89 30.03 10.06 -0.11
N GLN A 90 28.87 10.67 -0.44
CA GLN A 90 28.21 11.57 0.49
C GLN A 90 27.58 10.80 1.67
N PRO A 91 27.80 11.25 2.93
CA PRO A 91 27.14 10.67 4.10
C PRO A 91 25.62 10.76 3.99
N MET A 92 24.91 9.68 4.33
CA MET A 92 23.45 9.63 4.20
C MET A 92 22.78 8.66 5.18
N VAL A 93 21.46 8.81 5.34
CA VAL A 93 20.65 7.89 6.14
C VAL A 93 20.51 6.55 5.41
N ARG A 94 21.02 5.47 6.03
CA ARG A 94 20.97 4.11 5.46
C ARG A 94 19.59 3.70 4.94
N TYR A 95 18.53 4.03 5.67
CA TYR A 95 17.15 3.62 5.32
C TYR A 95 16.58 4.40 4.14
N GLU A 96 17.01 5.65 3.96
CA GLU A 96 16.67 6.47 2.80
C GLU A 96 17.30 5.90 1.53
N ARG A 97 18.57 5.47 1.61
CA ARG A 97 19.22 4.73 0.51
C ARG A 97 18.47 3.45 0.14
N ILE A 98 18.05 2.67 1.13
CA ILE A 98 17.29 1.43 0.91
C ILE A 98 15.92 1.75 0.26
N ALA A 99 15.26 2.83 0.69
CA ALA A 99 14.01 3.30 0.11
C ALA A 99 14.19 3.75 -1.35
N ALA A 100 15.22 4.55 -1.62
CA ALA A 100 15.57 5.03 -2.96
C ALA A 100 15.86 3.86 -3.91
N HIS A 101 16.67 2.89 -3.48
CA HIS A 101 16.94 1.69 -4.27
C HIS A 101 15.64 0.94 -4.59
N ALA A 102 14.76 0.76 -3.62
CA ALA A 102 13.48 0.09 -3.84
C ALA A 102 12.57 0.83 -4.84
N ILE A 103 12.54 2.17 -4.82
CA ILE A 103 11.77 2.97 -5.79
C ILE A 103 12.35 2.85 -7.20
N VAL A 104 13.67 2.96 -7.36
CA VAL A 104 14.32 2.84 -8.68
C VAL A 104 14.07 1.45 -9.28
N THR A 105 14.26 0.39 -8.48
CA THR A 105 14.01 -0.99 -8.91
C THR A 105 12.54 -1.25 -9.27
N LEU A 106 11.59 -0.49 -8.72
CA LEU A 106 10.18 -0.60 -9.10
C LEU A 106 9.88 -0.01 -10.48
N GLY A 107 10.55 1.07 -10.87
CA GLY A 107 10.27 1.78 -12.11
C GLY A 107 10.96 1.24 -13.36
N GLU A 108 11.89 0.28 -13.22
CA GLU A 108 12.56 -0.35 -14.37
C GLU A 108 11.64 -1.31 -15.14
N PRO A 109 10.87 -2.22 -14.50
CA PRO A 109 10.03 -3.18 -15.22
C PRO A 109 8.54 -2.80 -15.30
N LEU A 110 8.09 -1.73 -14.62
CA LEU A 110 6.65 -1.42 -14.48
C LEU A 110 6.25 -0.17 -15.25
N GLU A 111 5.05 -0.23 -15.84
CA GLU A 111 4.39 0.95 -16.37
C GLU A 111 4.00 1.90 -15.22
N PRO A 112 4.31 3.22 -15.31
CA PRO A 112 3.96 4.21 -14.28
C PRO A 112 2.51 4.12 -13.82
N ARG A 113 1.59 3.89 -14.77
CA ARG A 113 0.15 3.78 -14.52
C ARG A 113 -0.20 2.64 -13.56
N GLU A 114 0.49 1.50 -13.61
CA GLU A 114 0.20 0.38 -12.70
C GLU A 114 0.49 0.74 -11.24
N VAL A 115 1.59 1.47 -11.01
CA VAL A 115 1.94 1.99 -9.69
C VAL A 115 0.93 3.02 -9.25
N ILE A 116 0.64 4.01 -10.09
CA ILE A 116 -0.32 5.09 -9.79
C ILE A 116 -1.69 4.50 -9.46
N HIS A 117 -2.24 3.61 -10.30
CA HIS A 117 -3.53 2.99 -10.07
C HIS A 117 -3.56 2.19 -8.76
N THR A 118 -2.49 1.45 -8.46
CA THR A 118 -2.38 0.69 -7.20
C THR A 118 -2.39 1.61 -5.99
N VAL A 119 -1.68 2.74 -6.04
CA VAL A 119 -1.66 3.72 -4.95
C VAL A 119 -3.03 4.38 -4.78
N LEU A 120 -3.66 4.83 -5.87
CA LEU A 120 -4.99 5.43 -5.82
C LEU A 120 -6.03 4.45 -5.27
N ALA A 121 -6.01 3.19 -5.73
CA ALA A 121 -6.90 2.15 -5.25
C ALA A 121 -6.71 1.86 -3.74
N MET A 122 -5.47 1.93 -3.23
CA MET A 122 -5.20 1.79 -1.80
C MET A 122 -5.82 2.93 -0.99
N PHE A 123 -5.70 4.17 -1.44
CA PHE A 123 -6.35 5.31 -0.77
C PHE A 123 -7.88 5.21 -0.82
N MET A 124 -8.45 4.75 -1.94
CA MET A 124 -9.90 4.48 -2.03
C MET A 124 -10.34 3.41 -1.04
N MET A 125 -9.61 2.30 -0.94
CA MET A 125 -9.87 1.27 0.07
C MET A 125 -9.76 1.80 1.50
N GLN A 126 -8.81 2.69 1.78
CA GLN A 126 -8.66 3.30 3.10
C GLN A 126 -9.89 4.15 3.49
N GLN A 127 -10.45 4.89 2.54
CA GLN A 127 -11.65 5.70 2.79
C GLN A 127 -12.89 4.83 2.95
N ASP A 128 -13.02 3.76 2.16
CA ASP A 128 -14.17 2.86 2.17
C ASP A 128 -14.14 1.89 3.37
N GLN A 129 -12.96 1.44 3.79
CA GLN A 129 -12.78 0.44 4.84
C GLN A 129 -11.72 0.88 5.87
N PRO A 130 -11.92 2.02 6.58
CA PRO A 130 -10.91 2.58 7.48
C PRO A 130 -10.54 1.63 8.63
N HIS A 131 -11.49 0.83 9.11
CA HIS A 131 -11.29 -0.15 10.19
C HIS A 131 -10.25 -1.23 9.86
N ARG A 132 -9.95 -1.47 8.58
CA ARG A 132 -8.91 -2.43 8.16
C ARG A 132 -7.49 -1.93 8.42
N PHE A 133 -7.34 -0.63 8.65
CA PHE A 133 -6.06 0.01 8.88
C PHE A 133 -6.06 0.63 10.29
N PRO A 134 -5.56 -0.07 11.32
CA PRO A 134 -5.60 0.42 12.70
C PRO A 134 -4.83 1.73 12.93
N SER A 135 -3.96 2.12 11.99
CA SER A 135 -3.23 3.39 12.02
C SER A 135 -2.74 3.78 10.63
N ASP A 136 -2.36 5.05 10.47
CA ASP A 136 -1.70 5.55 9.26
C ASP A 136 -0.40 4.78 8.95
N ALA A 137 0.36 4.42 9.99
CA ALA A 137 1.55 3.60 9.83
C ALA A 137 1.20 2.21 9.27
N GLY A 138 0.12 1.60 9.78
CA GLY A 138 -0.44 0.35 9.27
C GLY A 138 -0.84 0.46 7.79
N PHE A 139 -1.56 1.52 7.42
CA PHE A 139 -1.93 1.81 6.03
C PHE A 139 -0.69 1.94 5.13
N ARG A 140 0.26 2.79 5.50
CA ARG A 140 1.50 3.03 4.74
C ARG A 140 2.29 1.75 4.50
N MET A 141 2.36 0.86 5.49
CA MET A 141 3.03 -0.43 5.33
C MET A 141 2.34 -1.33 4.30
N GLN A 142 1.00 -1.34 4.27
CA GLN A 142 0.26 -2.09 3.24
C GLN A 142 0.37 -1.45 1.87
N LEU A 143 0.35 -0.12 1.79
CA LEU A 143 0.57 0.63 0.56
C LEU A 143 1.91 0.23 -0.08
N VAL A 144 2.99 0.31 0.70
CA VAL A 144 4.33 -0.08 0.23
C VAL A 144 4.37 -1.56 -0.15
N ARG A 145 3.75 -2.44 0.64
CA ARG A 145 3.68 -3.88 0.32
C ARG A 145 2.95 -4.14 -0.99
N ARG A 146 1.85 -3.44 -1.26
CA ARG A 146 1.05 -3.58 -2.48
C ARG A 146 1.80 -3.08 -3.70
N VAL A 147 2.44 -1.93 -3.61
CA VAL A 147 3.27 -1.36 -4.69
C VAL A 147 4.49 -2.25 -4.95
N ARG A 148 5.22 -2.66 -3.91
CA ARG A 148 6.38 -3.57 -4.09
C ARG A 148 6.01 -4.93 -4.66
N GLY A 149 4.78 -5.39 -4.38
CA GLY A 149 4.25 -6.64 -4.91
C GLY A 149 3.85 -6.60 -6.39
N LEU A 150 3.98 -5.44 -7.06
CA LEU A 150 3.81 -5.32 -8.51
C LEU A 150 5.04 -5.86 -9.26
N ALA A 151 6.24 -5.51 -8.82
CA ALA A 151 7.46 -5.92 -9.51
C ALA A 151 7.95 -7.30 -9.05
N GLU A 152 8.23 -8.17 -10.02
CA GLU A 152 8.73 -9.53 -9.80
C GLU A 152 10.12 -9.57 -9.14
N VAL A 153 10.95 -8.55 -9.40
CA VAL A 153 12.31 -8.37 -8.86
C VAL A 153 12.39 -8.34 -7.33
N ASN A 154 11.27 -8.08 -6.65
CA ASN A 154 11.21 -8.14 -5.18
C ASN A 154 10.98 -9.56 -4.64
N ALA A 155 10.68 -10.53 -5.52
CA ALA A 155 10.46 -11.92 -5.17
C ALA A 155 11.75 -12.74 -5.31
N GLY A 156 12.15 -13.40 -4.24
CA GLY A 156 13.04 -14.55 -4.30
C GLY A 156 12.23 -15.86 -4.33
N GLU A 157 12.93 -16.95 -4.53
CA GLU A 157 12.40 -18.30 -4.42
C GLU A 157 13.02 -18.98 -3.20
N TRP A 158 12.18 -19.65 -2.41
CA TRP A 158 12.62 -20.46 -1.29
C TRP A 158 12.05 -21.86 -1.45
N TYR A 159 12.92 -22.85 -1.49
CA TYR A 159 12.51 -24.24 -1.58
C TYR A 159 12.07 -24.74 -0.20
N ASP A 160 10.80 -25.13 -0.07
CA ASP A 160 10.28 -25.72 1.16
C ASP A 160 10.51 -27.23 1.16
N HIS A 161 11.61 -27.67 1.79
CA HIS A 161 11.97 -29.07 1.91
C HIS A 161 10.91 -29.96 2.59
N LYS A 162 9.97 -29.39 3.37
CA LYS A 162 8.89 -30.17 4.01
C LYS A 162 7.74 -30.43 3.04
N THR A 163 7.47 -29.51 2.12
CA THR A 163 6.37 -29.65 1.15
C THR A 163 6.82 -30.04 -0.25
N GLY A 164 8.13 -30.06 -0.51
CA GLY A 164 8.72 -30.32 -1.83
C GLY A 164 8.43 -29.24 -2.88
N LYS A 165 7.94 -28.07 -2.46
CA LYS A 165 7.47 -27.00 -3.34
C LYS A 165 8.33 -25.76 -3.21
N THR A 166 8.66 -25.16 -4.35
CA THR A 166 9.25 -23.82 -4.39
C THR A 166 8.19 -22.79 -4.03
N LYS A 167 8.43 -22.04 -2.95
CA LYS A 167 7.57 -20.94 -2.51
C LYS A 167 8.22 -19.61 -2.88
N ARG A 168 7.43 -18.71 -3.45
CA ARG A 168 7.86 -17.34 -3.75
C ARG A 168 7.94 -16.53 -2.45
N VAL A 169 9.12 -16.02 -2.11
CA VAL A 169 9.37 -15.26 -0.88
C VAL A 169 9.89 -13.88 -1.22
N TYR A 170 9.15 -12.84 -0.82
CA TYR A 170 9.59 -11.47 -1.00
C TYR A 170 10.62 -11.10 0.08
N LYS A 171 11.72 -10.47 -0.30
CA LYS A 171 12.68 -9.94 0.69
C LYS A 171 11.98 -8.87 1.55
N ASP A 172 11.94 -9.11 2.85
CA ASP A 172 11.38 -8.18 3.84
C ASP A 172 12.16 -6.86 3.77
N LEU A 173 11.45 -5.76 3.52
CA LEU A 173 12.04 -4.42 3.55
C LEU A 173 12.25 -4.00 5.02
N ALA A 174 13.32 -3.25 5.30
CA ALA A 174 13.51 -2.66 6.61
C ALA A 174 12.32 -1.74 6.95
N PRO A 175 11.70 -1.84 8.14
CA PRO A 175 10.51 -1.05 8.48
C PRO A 175 10.69 0.45 8.31
N LYS A 176 11.86 0.98 8.68
CA LYS A 176 12.19 2.39 8.53
C LYS A 176 12.25 2.81 7.06
N ALA A 177 12.73 1.95 6.16
CA ALA A 177 12.71 2.23 4.73
C ALA A 177 11.27 2.18 4.18
N ALA A 178 10.45 1.23 4.65
CA ALA A 178 9.04 1.17 4.28
C ALA A 178 8.27 2.43 4.73
N VAL A 179 8.57 2.99 5.91
CA VAL A 179 8.00 4.28 6.35
C VAL A 179 8.35 5.41 5.38
N ILE A 180 9.61 5.50 4.95
CA ILE A 180 10.08 6.52 3.99
C ILE A 180 9.37 6.38 2.64
N ILE A 181 9.33 5.16 2.07
CA ILE A 181 8.59 4.91 0.82
C ILE A 181 7.11 5.28 0.97
N GLY A 182 6.49 4.88 2.08
CA GLY A 182 5.09 5.20 2.36
C GLY A 182 4.82 6.70 2.45
N GLN A 183 5.75 7.47 3.00
CA GLN A 183 5.67 8.95 3.01
C GLN A 183 5.78 9.50 1.60
N TRP A 184 6.80 9.12 0.82
CA TRP A 184 6.97 9.59 -0.55
C TRP A 184 5.76 9.30 -1.44
N LEU A 185 5.19 8.10 -1.35
CA LEU A 185 3.98 7.74 -2.09
C LEU A 185 2.76 8.55 -1.63
N ALA A 186 2.63 8.83 -0.33
CA ALA A 186 1.53 9.63 0.20
C ALA A 186 1.65 11.11 -0.22
N GLU A 187 2.86 11.68 -0.24
CA GLU A 187 3.11 13.04 -0.74
C GLU A 187 2.83 13.16 -2.24
N ALA A 188 3.27 12.15 -3.01
CA ALA A 188 3.09 12.11 -4.45
C ALA A 188 1.63 11.87 -4.87
N PHE A 189 0.85 11.07 -4.14
CA PHE A 189 -0.45 10.59 -4.66
C PHE A 189 -1.61 10.70 -3.68
N GLY A 190 -1.37 10.98 -2.40
CA GLY A 190 -2.41 10.94 -1.36
C GLY A 190 -3.55 11.92 -1.59
N GLY A 191 -3.24 13.15 -2.01
CA GLY A 191 -4.27 14.15 -2.34
C GLY A 191 -5.22 13.70 -3.46
N ALA A 192 -4.64 13.16 -4.56
CA ALA A 192 -5.41 12.63 -5.67
C ALA A 192 -6.22 11.39 -5.27
N GLY A 193 -5.63 10.47 -4.50
CA GLY A 193 -6.30 9.26 -4.01
C GLY A 193 -7.51 9.56 -3.12
N ILE A 194 -7.37 10.51 -2.18
CA ILE A 194 -8.47 10.94 -1.31
C ILE A 194 -9.55 11.66 -2.11
N HIS A 195 -9.18 12.53 -3.05
CA HIS A 195 -10.15 13.23 -3.89
C HIS A 195 -10.96 12.26 -4.75
N LEU A 196 -10.28 11.29 -5.38
CA LEU A 196 -10.92 10.25 -6.17
C LEU A 196 -11.90 9.42 -5.35
N ALA A 197 -11.51 9.01 -4.14
CA ALA A 197 -12.40 8.29 -3.23
C ALA A 197 -13.68 9.07 -2.91
N LYS A 198 -13.58 10.39 -2.69
CA LYS A 198 -14.75 11.26 -2.47
C LYS A 198 -15.66 11.36 -3.70
N LEU A 199 -15.10 11.37 -4.90
CA LEU A 199 -15.90 11.38 -6.14
C LEU A 199 -16.66 10.06 -6.31
N GLU A 200 -16.02 8.93 -6.01
CA GLU A 200 -16.66 7.61 -6.08
C GLU A 200 -17.76 7.46 -5.03
N GLU A 201 -17.55 7.96 -3.81
CA GLU A 201 -18.58 7.96 -2.77
C GLU A 201 -19.80 8.79 -3.18
N ARG A 202 -19.58 9.98 -3.76
CA ARG A 202 -20.68 10.83 -4.27
C ARG A 202 -21.46 10.14 -5.39
N ASP A 203 -20.77 9.47 -6.31
CA ASP A 203 -21.42 8.76 -7.40
C ASP A 203 -22.22 7.55 -6.88
N ARG A 204 -21.72 6.83 -5.86
CA ARG A 204 -22.47 5.77 -5.17
C ARG A 204 -23.72 6.29 -4.48
N GLN A 205 -23.61 7.38 -3.73
CA GLN A 205 -24.76 7.98 -3.04
C GLN A 205 -25.86 8.37 -4.03
N LYS A 206 -25.50 9.02 -5.14
CA LYS A 206 -26.46 9.39 -6.19
C LYS A 206 -27.18 8.18 -6.77
N GLN A 207 -26.45 7.11 -7.07
CA GLN A 207 -27.05 5.87 -7.57
C GLN A 207 -28.00 5.25 -6.54
N GLN A 208 -27.64 5.26 -5.25
CA GLN A 208 -28.51 4.76 -4.20
C GLN A 208 -29.77 5.62 -4.05
N ASP A 209 -29.65 6.94 -4.16
CA ASP A 209 -30.78 7.86 -4.08
C ASP A 209 -31.75 7.65 -5.26
N GLU A 210 -31.24 7.44 -6.47
CA GLU A 210 -32.04 7.11 -7.66
C GLU A 210 -32.80 5.78 -7.49
N VAL A 211 -32.15 4.74 -6.96
CA VAL A 211 -32.79 3.44 -6.68
C VAL A 211 -33.86 3.57 -5.60
N ASN A 212 -33.58 4.31 -4.53
CA ASN A 212 -34.53 4.56 -3.45
C ASN A 212 -35.74 5.35 -3.95
N ALA A 213 -35.53 6.38 -4.78
CA ALA A 213 -36.61 7.17 -5.37
C ALA A 213 -37.52 6.32 -6.27
N LEU A 214 -36.95 5.41 -7.08
CA LEU A 214 -37.73 4.46 -7.87
C LEU A 214 -38.55 3.51 -6.98
N HIS A 215 -37.95 2.99 -5.91
CA HIS A 215 -38.62 2.09 -4.98
C HIS A 215 -39.80 2.76 -4.26
N GLU A 216 -39.63 4.03 -3.83
CA GLU A 216 -40.72 4.80 -3.23
C GLU A 216 -41.83 5.13 -4.24
N ALA A 217 -41.48 5.45 -5.50
CA ALA A 217 -42.47 5.65 -6.55
C ALA A 217 -43.29 4.37 -6.84
N LEU A 218 -42.65 3.19 -6.77
CA LEU A 218 -43.33 1.91 -6.93
C LEU A 218 -44.29 1.59 -5.78
N LYS A 219 -43.91 1.86 -4.53
CA LYS A 219 -44.80 1.70 -3.37
C LYS A 219 -46.05 2.58 -3.45
N GLY A 220 -45.93 3.78 -4.03
CA GLY A 220 -47.06 4.69 -4.21
C GLY A 220 -48.13 4.21 -5.21
N LEU A 221 -47.92 3.05 -5.86
CA LEU A 221 -48.90 2.41 -6.75
C LEU A 221 -49.74 1.33 -6.05
N GLU A 222 -49.42 0.99 -4.79
CA GLU A 222 -50.20 0.08 -3.91
C GLU A 222 -51.22 0.86 -3.08
#